data_AF-A0A6M0P9C8-F1
#
_entry.id   AF-A0A6M0P9C8-F1
#
_cell.length_a   1.000
_cell.length_b   1.000
_cell.length_c   1.000
_cell.angle_alpha   90.00
_cell.angle_beta   90.00
_cell.angle_gamma   90.00
#
_symmetry.space_group_name_H-M   'P 1'
#
loop_
_entity.id
_entity.type
_entity.pdbx_description
1 polymer ?
#
loop_
_entity_poly.entity_id
_entity_poly.type
_entity_poly.pdbx_seq_one_letter_code
_entity_poly.pdbx_strand_id
1 'polypeptide(L)'
;MEITFIDGTVKEVDINVTAMTLFKLQKEKVIDGTFLKGFMKADVDLDPISTLQALYAAYRQANKKDYLKFEEFLENYELDIENDMPIYFAVISKKAKKSFQENFAKKVAGTGKK
;
A
#
# COMPACT_ATOMS: atom_id res chain seq x y z
N MET A 1 7.81 -8.63 -6.97
CA MET A 1 7.53 -7.68 -8.07
C MET A 1 8.44 -6.49 -7.85
N GLU A 2 8.67 -5.69 -8.88
CA GLU A 2 9.67 -4.62 -8.85
C GLU A 2 9.15 -3.37 -9.55
N ILE A 3 9.71 -2.23 -9.14
CA ILE A 3 9.52 -0.94 -9.77
C ILE A 3 10.89 -0.36 -10.11
N THR A 4 10.92 0.49 -11.14
CA THR A 4 12.13 1.20 -11.57
C THR A 4 11.91 2.69 -11.36
N PHE A 5 12.82 3.33 -10.62
CA PHE A 5 12.84 4.77 -10.45
C PHE A 5 13.45 5.45 -11.68
N ILE A 6 13.23 6.76 -11.81
CA ILE A 6 13.70 7.58 -12.94
C ILE A 6 15.23 7.53 -13.09
N ASP A 7 15.96 7.36 -12.00
CA ASP A 7 17.42 7.21 -11.99
C ASP A 7 17.91 5.81 -12.43
N GLY A 8 17.00 4.90 -12.76
CA GLY A 8 17.28 3.51 -13.12
C GLY A 8 17.40 2.56 -11.92
N THR A 9 17.25 3.06 -10.68
CA THR A 9 17.27 2.23 -9.48
C THR A 9 16.06 1.29 -9.47
N VAL A 10 16.30 -0.01 -9.33
CA VAL A 10 15.25 -1.02 -9.19
C VAL A 10 15.01 -1.32 -7.71
N LYS A 11 13.74 -1.35 -7.29
CA LYS A 11 13.35 -1.71 -5.93
C LYS A 11 12.22 -2.74 -5.93
N GLU A 12 12.26 -3.62 -4.93
CA GLU A 12 11.21 -4.60 -4.72
C GLU A 12 9.93 -3.97 -4.18
N VAL A 13 8.80 -4.60 -4.52
CA VAL A 13 7.49 -4.34 -3.93
C VAL A 13 6.85 -5.66 -3.47
N ASP A 14 6.16 -5.62 -2.33
CA ASP A 14 5.44 -6.76 -1.74
C ASP A 14 3.96 -6.42 -1.60
N ILE A 15 3.14 -7.10 -2.40
CA ILE A 15 1.67 -6.94 -2.43
C ILE A 15 0.97 -7.46 -1.17
N ASN A 16 1.65 -8.22 -0.33
CA ASN A 16 1.10 -8.72 0.94
C ASN A 16 1.20 -7.64 2.02
N VAL A 17 0.64 -6.46 1.72
CA VAL A 17 0.69 -5.29 2.60
C VAL A 17 0.00 -5.59 3.91
N THR A 18 0.75 -5.49 5.00
CA THR A 18 0.25 -5.80 6.35
C THR A 18 -0.52 -4.64 6.96
N ALA A 19 -1.34 -4.94 7.96
CA ALA A 19 -2.00 -3.93 8.81
C ALA A 19 -1.03 -2.95 9.46
N MET A 20 0.18 -3.41 9.80
CA MET A 20 1.19 -2.53 10.38
C MET A 20 1.67 -1.51 9.35
N THR A 21 1.87 -1.92 8.11
CA THR A 21 2.27 -1.02 7.01
C THR A 21 1.19 0.03 6.75
N LEU A 22 -0.08 -0.38 6.59
CA LEU A 22 -1.19 0.55 6.41
C LEU A 22 -1.33 1.52 7.61
N PHE A 23 -1.19 1.02 8.84
CA PHE A 23 -1.27 1.86 10.04
C PHE A 23 -0.19 2.93 10.08
N LYS A 24 1.06 2.57 9.74
CA LYS A 24 2.17 3.54 9.64
C LYS A 24 1.90 4.59 8.57
N LEU A 25 1.47 4.17 7.38
CA LEU A 25 1.17 5.06 6.27
C LEU A 25 0.02 6.03 6.59
N GLN A 26 -0.99 5.57 7.33
CA GLN A 26 -2.07 6.42 7.80
C GLN A 26 -1.56 7.47 8.81
N LYS A 27 -0.66 7.08 9.73
CA LYS A 27 -0.02 8.01 10.68
C LYS A 27 0.89 9.02 9.97
N GLU A 28 1.58 8.59 8.92
CA GLU A 28 2.38 9.42 8.03
C GLU A 28 1.53 10.30 7.10
N LYS A 29 0.19 10.20 7.14
CA LYS A 29 -0.78 10.89 6.28
C LYS A 29 -0.60 10.61 4.77
N VAL A 30 0.06 9.52 4.43
CA VAL A 30 0.24 9.06 3.04
C VAL A 30 -1.06 8.48 2.49
N ILE A 31 -1.79 7.75 3.33
CA ILE A 31 -3.11 7.20 3.02
C ILE A 31 -4.14 7.71 4.01
N ASP A 32 -5.40 7.76 3.59
CA ASP A 32 -6.50 8.31 4.37
C ASP A 32 -7.66 7.31 4.55
N GLY A 33 -8.74 7.77 5.17
CA GLY A 33 -9.95 6.95 5.33
C GLY A 33 -10.62 6.59 4.01
N THR A 34 -10.44 7.39 2.95
CA THR A 34 -11.00 7.16 1.62
C THR A 34 -10.28 6.01 0.94
N PHE A 35 -8.94 6.06 0.89
CA PHE A 35 -8.09 4.97 0.42
C PHE A 35 -8.39 3.67 1.16
N LEU A 36 -8.46 3.70 2.50
CA LEU A 36 -8.76 2.51 3.31
C LEU A 36 -10.16 1.96 3.04
N LYS A 37 -11.15 2.82 2.74
CA LYS A 37 -12.49 2.37 2.33
C LYS A 37 -12.47 1.75 0.93
N GLY A 38 -11.74 2.31 -0.04
CA GLY A 38 -11.53 1.73 -1.37
C GLY A 38 -10.84 0.37 -1.28
N PHE A 39 -9.73 0.31 -0.54
CA PHE A 39 -9.01 -0.91 -0.18
C PHE A 39 -9.94 -1.96 0.46
N MET A 40 -10.90 -1.53 1.28
CA MET A 40 -11.89 -2.41 1.89
C MET A 40 -13.12 -2.71 1.02
N LYS A 41 -13.51 -1.91 0.05
CA LYS A 41 -14.70 -2.20 -0.74
C LYS A 41 -14.35 -2.87 -2.06
N ALA A 42 -13.06 -2.88 -2.43
CA ALA A 42 -12.63 -3.06 -3.81
C ALA A 42 -13.42 -2.13 -4.74
N ASP A 43 -13.79 -0.95 -4.21
CA ASP A 43 -14.40 0.11 -5.01
C ASP A 43 -13.26 0.70 -5.81
N VAL A 44 -13.38 0.54 -7.12
CA VAL A 44 -12.32 0.81 -8.08
C VAL A 44 -12.41 2.27 -8.48
N ASP A 45 -12.08 3.18 -7.56
CA ASP A 45 -11.78 4.54 -7.98
C ASP A 45 -10.35 4.52 -8.51
N LEU A 46 -10.22 4.38 -9.84
CA LEU A 46 -8.94 4.37 -10.57
C LEU A 46 -8.37 5.78 -10.66
N ASP A 47 -8.32 6.47 -9.53
CA ASP A 47 -7.62 7.74 -9.49
C ASP A 47 -6.08 7.46 -9.44
N PRO A 48 -5.27 8.24 -10.18
CA PRO A 48 -3.82 8.03 -10.21
C PRO A 48 -3.15 8.10 -8.83
N ILE A 49 -3.72 8.88 -7.90
CA ILE A 49 -3.16 9.06 -6.56
C ILE A 49 -3.38 7.80 -5.72
N SER A 50 -4.57 7.21 -5.74
CA SER A 50 -4.86 5.92 -5.09
C SER A 50 -4.00 4.79 -5.64
N THR A 51 -3.71 4.83 -6.95
CA THR A 51 -2.79 3.87 -7.59
C THR A 51 -1.38 4.01 -7.01
N LEU A 52 -0.84 5.23 -6.97
CA LEU A 52 0.47 5.53 -6.39
C LEU A 52 0.54 5.24 -4.88
N GLN A 53 -0.54 5.49 -4.14
CA GLN A 53 -0.62 5.15 -2.71
C GLN A 53 -0.56 3.64 -2.46
N ALA A 54 -1.24 2.83 -3.29
CA ALA A 54 -1.17 1.38 -3.18
C ALA A 54 0.21 0.84 -3.56
N LEU A 55 0.80 1.39 -4.63
CA LEU A 55 2.16 1.07 -5.05
C LEU A 55 3.16 1.38 -3.94
N TYR A 56 3.10 2.59 -3.37
CA TYR A 56 3.97 2.98 -2.27
C TYR A 56 3.76 2.12 -1.03
N ALA A 57 2.54 1.66 -0.77
CA ALA A 57 2.29 0.71 0.31
C ALA A 57 3.00 -0.64 0.09
N ALA A 58 2.99 -1.15 -1.15
CA ALA A 58 3.72 -2.36 -1.52
C ALA A 58 5.25 -2.17 -1.46
N TYR A 59 5.74 -1.00 -1.91
CA TYR A 59 7.13 -0.60 -1.77
C TYR A 59 7.57 -0.55 -0.29
N ARG A 60 6.80 0.12 0.58
CA ARG A 60 7.09 0.21 2.03
C ARG A 60 6.98 -1.12 2.75
N GLN A 61 6.17 -2.03 2.24
CA GLN A 61 6.08 -3.39 2.77
C GLN A 61 7.36 -4.18 2.49
N ALA A 62 7.95 -4.07 1.30
CA ALA A 62 9.22 -4.73 0.96
C ALA A 62 10.42 -4.02 1.61
N ASN A 63 10.41 -2.69 1.65
CA ASN A 63 11.52 -1.85 2.07
C ASN A 63 11.28 -1.27 3.48
N LYS A 64 11.43 -2.10 4.52
CA LYS A 64 11.01 -1.73 5.90
C LYS A 64 11.99 -0.83 6.64
N LYS A 65 13.26 -0.81 6.24
CA LYS A 65 14.36 -0.14 6.96
C LYS A 65 14.96 1.02 6.17
N ASP A 66 15.08 0.83 4.86
CA ASP A 66 15.65 1.80 3.93
C ASP A 66 14.60 2.08 2.85
N TYR A 67 13.90 3.20 3.03
CA TYR A 67 12.82 3.62 2.14
C TYR A 67 12.87 5.12 1.92
N LEU A 68 12.42 5.55 0.75
CA LEU A 68 12.10 6.95 0.48
C LEU A 68 10.80 7.33 1.21
N LYS A 69 10.73 8.58 1.70
CA LYS A 69 9.45 9.15 2.12
C LYS A 69 8.52 9.28 0.92
N PHE A 70 7.23 9.48 1.16
CA PHE A 70 6.26 9.49 0.07
C PHE A 70 6.48 10.60 -0.95
N GLU A 71 6.82 11.81 -0.50
CA GLU A 71 7.14 12.92 -1.42
C GLU A 71 8.38 12.60 -2.26
N GLU A 72 9.47 12.15 -1.63
CA GLU A 72 10.70 11.72 -2.32
C GLU A 72 10.43 10.56 -3.29
N PHE A 73 9.56 9.63 -2.92
CA PHE A 73 9.15 8.53 -3.80
C PHE A 73 8.47 9.08 -5.06
N LEU A 74 7.52 10.02 -4.92
CA LEU A 74 6.81 10.63 -6.04
C LEU A 74 7.71 11.49 -6.93
N GLU A 75 8.72 12.15 -6.35
CA GLU A 75 9.70 12.93 -7.12
C GLU A 75 10.59 12.04 -8.01
N ASN A 76 10.86 10.81 -7.56
CA ASN A 76 11.78 9.90 -8.24
C ASN A 76 11.06 8.81 -9.06
N TYR A 77 9.74 8.70 -8.98
CA TYR A 77 8.96 7.67 -9.66
C TYR A 77 8.07 8.26 -10.76
N GLU A 78 8.16 7.67 -11.94
CA GLU A 78 7.24 7.96 -13.05
C GLU A 78 6.13 6.91 -13.05
N LEU A 79 4.87 7.36 -13.10
CA LEU A 79 3.70 6.50 -13.14
C LEU A 79 3.75 5.60 -14.39
N ASP A 80 3.84 4.29 -14.19
CA ASP A 80 3.80 3.28 -15.23
C ASP A 80 2.51 2.48 -15.06
N ILE A 81 1.44 2.89 -15.76
CA ILE A 81 0.12 2.27 -15.65
C ILE A 81 0.16 0.76 -15.92
N GLU A 82 1.02 0.28 -16.83
CA GLU A 82 1.10 -1.13 -17.19
C GLU A 82 1.65 -1.97 -16.03
N ASN A 83 2.60 -1.43 -15.27
CA ASN A 83 3.18 -2.08 -14.10
C ASN A 83 2.40 -1.81 -12.80
N ASP A 84 1.89 -0.59 -12.64
CA ASP A 84 1.26 -0.10 -11.40
C ASP A 84 -0.13 -0.67 -11.18
N MET A 85 -0.93 -0.80 -12.25
CA MET A 85 -2.30 -1.31 -12.15
C MET A 85 -2.38 -2.75 -11.62
N PRO A 86 -1.57 -3.71 -12.11
CA PRO A 86 -1.48 -5.04 -11.50
C PRO A 86 -1.15 -5.00 -10.01
N ILE A 87 -0.22 -4.13 -9.59
CA ILE A 87 0.19 -3.99 -8.19
C ILE A 87 -0.98 -3.43 -7.36
N TYR A 88 -1.62 -2.37 -7.83
CA TYR A 88 -2.80 -1.79 -7.19
C TYR A 88 -3.87 -2.85 -6.95
N PHE A 89 -4.31 -3.56 -8.00
CA PHE A 89 -5.33 -4.59 -7.88
C PHE A 89 -4.93 -5.72 -6.94
N ALA A 90 -3.67 -6.15 -6.98
CA ALA A 90 -3.17 -7.18 -6.08
C ALA A 90 -3.24 -6.73 -4.60
N VAL A 91 -2.85 -5.49 -4.32
CA VAL A 91 -2.93 -4.86 -2.99
C VAL A 91 -4.38 -4.76 -2.52
N ILE A 92 -5.32 -4.30 -3.36
CA ILE A 92 -6.73 -4.10 -2.98
C ILE A 92 -7.62 -5.35 -3.08
N SER A 93 -7.12 -6.47 -3.63
CA SER A 93 -7.93 -7.64 -3.96
C SER A 93 -8.63 -8.30 -2.74
N LYS A 94 -9.85 -8.78 -2.96
CA LYS A 94 -10.73 -9.39 -1.93
C LYS A 94 -10.10 -10.56 -1.13
N LYS A 95 -9.15 -11.30 -1.72
CA LYS A 95 -8.52 -12.48 -1.07
C LYS A 95 -7.49 -12.06 -0.01
N ALA A 96 -6.66 -11.06 -0.30
CA ALA A 96 -5.75 -10.44 0.67
C ALA A 96 -6.54 -9.71 1.78
N LYS A 97 -7.62 -9.03 1.37
CA LYS A 97 -8.54 -8.30 2.24
C LYS A 97 -9.26 -9.17 3.27
N LYS A 98 -9.71 -10.38 2.91
CA LYS A 98 -10.36 -11.31 3.86
C LYS A 98 -9.40 -11.71 4.98
N SER A 99 -8.17 -12.07 4.62
CA SER A 99 -7.11 -12.40 5.57
C SER A 99 -6.75 -11.21 6.46
N PHE A 100 -6.72 -9.99 5.89
CA PHE A 100 -6.52 -8.76 6.65
C PHE A 100 -7.64 -8.49 7.64
N GLN A 101 -8.90 -8.53 7.20
CA GLN A 101 -10.06 -8.25 8.06
C GLN A 101 -10.10 -9.20 9.25
N GLU A 102 -9.87 -10.49 9.00
CA GLU A 102 -9.80 -11.50 10.07
C GLU A 102 -8.64 -11.23 11.04
N ASN A 103 -7.45 -10.86 10.53
CA ASN A 103 -6.27 -10.61 11.37
C ASN A 103 -6.32 -9.27 12.11
N PHE A 104 -6.90 -8.24 11.50
CA PHE A 104 -7.08 -6.93 12.10
C PHE A 104 -8.16 -6.96 13.18
N ALA A 105 -9.31 -7.60 12.91
CA ALA A 105 -10.35 -7.81 13.92
C ALA A 105 -9.80 -8.55 15.15
N LYS A 106 -8.99 -9.59 14.94
CA LYS A 106 -8.31 -10.31 16.03
C LYS A 106 -7.34 -9.41 16.82
N LYS A 107 -6.54 -8.58 16.15
CA LYS A 107 -5.58 -7.68 16.82
C LYS A 107 -6.26 -6.56 17.59
N VAL A 108 -7.29 -5.94 17.04
CA VAL A 108 -8.03 -4.84 17.68
C VAL A 108 -8.92 -5.35 18.82
N ALA A 109 -9.51 -6.54 18.69
CA ALA A 109 -10.25 -7.18 19.79
C ALA A 109 -9.34 -7.63 20.94
N GLY A 110 -8.06 -7.90 20.68
CA GLY A 110 -7.07 -8.27 21.70
C GLY A 110 -6.57 -7.09 22.55
N THR A 111 -6.70 -5.85 22.07
CA THR A 111 -6.24 -4.64 22.78
C THR A 111 -7.32 -3.99 23.67
N GLY A 112 -8.53 -4.53 23.73
CA GLY A 112 -9.64 -4.03 24.54
C GLY A 112 -9.89 -4.76 25.87
N LYS A 113 -9.02 -5.68 26.27
CA LYS A 113 -9.05 -6.32 27.59
C LYS A 113 -7.74 -6.10 28.34
N LYS A 114 -7.64 -4.95 29.00
CA LYS A 114 -6.91 -4.78 30.26
C LYS A 114 -7.44 -3.55 30.98
#